data_AF-H3DQL1-F1
#
_entry.id   AF-H3DQL1-F1
#
_cell.length_a   1.000
_cell.length_b   1.000
_cell.length_c   1.000
_cell.angle_alpha   90.00
_cell.angle_beta   90.00
_cell.angle_gamma   90.00
#
_symmetry.space_group_name_H-M   'P 1'
#
loop_
_entity.id
_entity.type
_entity.pdbx_description
1 polymer ?
#
loop_
_entity_poly.entity_id
_entity_poly.type
_entity_poly.pdbx_seq_one_letter_code
_entity_poly.pdbx_strand_id
1 'polypeptide(L)'
;MDGFRVVRMEEVAAQVDVVITCTGNKNVVVRKHLDRMKNGCIVCNMGHSNSEIDLPGQLRTAELRWERVRNHVDHVIWPDGKRILLLAE
;
A
#
# COMPACT_ATOMS: atom_id res chain seq x y z
N MET A 1 12.60 -11.64 -19.35
CA MET A 1 12.48 -11.21 -17.95
C MET A 1 13.81 -11.40 -17.29
N ASP A 2 14.38 -10.31 -16.78
CA ASP A 2 15.82 -10.15 -16.49
C ASP A 2 16.27 -10.86 -15.19
N GLY A 3 15.75 -12.07 -14.94
CA GLY A 3 15.99 -12.83 -13.71
C GLY A 3 15.05 -12.49 -12.54
N PHE A 4 14.06 -11.62 -12.76
CA PHE A 4 13.05 -11.31 -11.76
C PHE A 4 12.00 -12.40 -11.63
N ARG A 5 11.62 -12.69 -10.38
CA ARG A 5 10.53 -13.61 -10.07
C ARG A 5 9.19 -12.92 -10.34
N VAL A 6 8.40 -13.47 -11.25
CA VAL A 6 7.00 -13.06 -11.41
C VAL A 6 6.13 -13.86 -10.48
N VAL A 7 5.37 -13.14 -9.69
CA VAL A 7 4.48 -13.67 -8.66
C VAL A 7 3.17 -12.90 -8.69
N ARG A 8 2.13 -13.49 -8.12
CA ARG A 8 0.90 -12.73 -7.83
C ARG A 8 1.05 -11.97 -6.53
N MET A 9 0.44 -10.79 -6.46
CA MET A 9 0.47 -9.96 -5.26
C MET A 9 -0.07 -10.71 -4.04
N GLU A 10 -1.13 -11.51 -4.24
CA GLU A 10 -1.74 -12.33 -3.20
C GLU A 10 -0.81 -13.40 -2.62
N GLU A 11 0.22 -13.82 -3.34
CA GLU A 11 1.17 -14.84 -2.90
C GLU A 11 2.25 -14.23 -1.99
N VAL A 12 2.60 -12.95 -2.21
CA VAL A 12 3.74 -12.30 -1.56
C VAL A 12 3.38 -11.15 -0.63
N ALA A 13 2.11 -10.71 -0.58
CA ALA A 13 1.67 -9.56 0.23
C ALA A 13 2.15 -9.60 1.69
N ALA A 14 2.20 -10.78 2.32
CA ALA A 14 2.64 -10.94 3.71
C ALA A 14 4.16 -10.88 3.91
N GLN A 15 4.95 -10.92 2.84
CA GLN A 15 6.41 -11.03 2.90
C GLN A 15 7.11 -9.74 2.44
N VAL A 16 6.46 -8.96 1.59
CA VAL A 16 7.04 -7.76 0.96
C VAL A 16 7.30 -6.63 1.97
N ASP A 17 8.47 -6.00 1.87
CA ASP A 17 8.85 -4.78 2.58
C ASP A 17 8.39 -3.50 1.88
N VAL A 18 8.44 -3.52 0.55
CA VAL A 18 8.22 -2.36 -0.30
C VAL A 18 7.37 -2.77 -1.50
N VAL A 19 6.34 -2.00 -1.77
CA VAL A 19 5.45 -2.17 -2.91
C VAL A 19 5.42 -0.87 -3.70
N ILE A 20 5.72 -0.98 -4.99
CA ILE A 20 5.68 0.15 -5.93
C ILE A 20 4.73 -0.23 -7.06
N THR A 21 3.69 0.57 -7.26
CA THR A 21 2.77 0.39 -8.39
C THR A 21 3.20 1.25 -9.58
N CYS A 22 3.31 0.64 -10.75
CA CYS A 22 3.73 1.28 -12.01
C CYS A 22 2.89 0.78 -13.20
N THR A 23 1.60 0.54 -12.98
CA THR A 23 0.77 -0.24 -13.93
C THR A 23 -0.10 0.62 -14.83
N GLY A 24 -0.39 1.87 -14.42
CA GLY A 24 -1.39 2.72 -15.07
C GLY A 24 -2.83 2.22 -14.89
N ASN A 25 -3.08 1.23 -14.03
CA ASN A 25 -4.38 0.61 -13.85
C ASN A 25 -4.96 0.89 -12.44
N LYS A 26 -6.28 0.85 -12.32
CA LYS A 26 -6.97 1.13 -11.06
C LYS A 26 -6.98 -0.09 -10.16
N ASN A 27 -6.98 0.12 -8.85
CA ASN A 27 -7.20 -0.91 -7.83
C ASN A 27 -6.21 -2.08 -7.89
N VAL A 28 -4.93 -1.78 -8.14
CA VAL A 28 -3.84 -2.76 -8.20
C VAL A 28 -3.49 -3.21 -6.78
N VAL A 29 -3.36 -2.24 -5.87
CA VAL A 29 -3.21 -2.49 -4.43
C VAL A 29 -4.50 -2.06 -3.75
N VAL A 30 -5.14 -3.02 -3.09
CA VAL A 30 -6.44 -2.88 -2.42
C VAL A 30 -6.32 -3.34 -0.98
N ARG A 31 -7.35 -3.06 -0.16
CA ARG A 31 -7.46 -3.37 1.26
C ARG A 31 -7.07 -4.81 1.59
N LYS A 32 -7.56 -5.79 0.82
CA LYS A 32 -7.19 -7.22 1.01
C LYS A 32 -5.68 -7.48 0.94
N HIS A 33 -4.94 -6.68 0.16
CA HIS A 33 -3.49 -6.78 0.08
C HIS A 33 -2.85 -6.12 1.31
N LEU A 34 -3.27 -4.89 1.62
CA LEU A 34 -2.76 -4.10 2.74
C LEU A 34 -3.03 -4.76 4.10
N ASP A 35 -4.18 -5.43 4.25
CA ASP A 35 -4.54 -6.21 5.44
C ASP A 35 -3.52 -7.32 5.71
N ARG A 36 -3.02 -7.95 4.65
CA ARG A 36 -2.06 -9.05 4.73
C ARG A 36 -0.61 -8.60 4.82
N MET A 37 -0.31 -7.32 4.53
CA MET A 37 1.05 -6.79 4.60
C MET A 37 1.60 -6.79 6.01
N LYS A 38 2.91 -6.90 6.11
CA LYS A 38 3.61 -6.80 7.38
C LYS A 38 3.57 -5.39 7.94
N ASN A 39 3.71 -5.31 9.26
CA ASN A 39 3.89 -4.05 9.95
C ASN A 39 5.15 -3.32 9.44
N GLY A 40 5.01 -2.04 9.11
CA GLY A 40 6.07 -1.20 8.56
C GLY A 40 6.26 -1.33 7.04
N CYS A 41 5.41 -2.06 6.32
CA CYS A 41 5.48 -2.13 4.86
C CYS A 41 5.35 -0.72 4.25
N ILE A 42 6.17 -0.44 3.24
CA ILE A 42 6.14 0.80 2.47
C ILE A 42 5.34 0.56 1.20
N VAL A 43 4.38 1.44 0.91
CA VAL A 43 3.56 1.38 -0.30
C VAL A 43 3.63 2.74 -0.99
N CYS A 44 3.97 2.72 -2.27
CA CYS A 44 4.14 3.92 -3.09
C CYS A 44 3.52 3.71 -4.47
N ASN A 45 2.96 4.77 -5.02
CA ASN A 45 2.52 4.81 -6.40
C ASN A 45 3.48 5.65 -7.24
N MET A 46 4.05 5.05 -8.29
CA MET A 46 4.87 5.74 -9.29
C MET A 46 4.08 5.96 -10.60
N GLY A 47 2.82 5.54 -10.65
CA GLY A 47 1.91 5.81 -11.75
C GLY A 47 1.50 7.29 -11.87
N HIS A 48 0.83 7.61 -12.98
CA HIS A 48 0.40 8.98 -13.30
C HIS A 48 -0.83 9.45 -12.48
N SER A 49 -1.59 8.51 -11.91
CA SER A 49 -2.82 8.76 -11.18
C SER A 49 -2.82 8.01 -9.85
N ASN A 50 -3.32 8.63 -8.79
CA ASN A 50 -3.48 8.04 -7.45
C ASN A 50 -4.53 6.90 -7.38
N SER A 51 -4.98 6.37 -8.52
CA SER A 51 -6.00 5.32 -8.58
C SER A 51 -5.43 3.90 -8.55
N GLU A 52 -4.10 3.73 -8.63
CA GLU A 52 -3.47 2.40 -8.52
C GLU A 52 -3.59 1.82 -7.10
N ILE A 53 -3.59 2.70 -6.09
CA ILE A 53 -3.84 2.37 -4.68
C ILE A 53 -5.20 2.98 -4.31
N ASP A 54 -6.17 2.16 -3.92
CA ASP A 54 -7.51 2.68 -3.59
C ASP A 54 -7.52 3.38 -2.22
N LEU A 55 -7.28 4.70 -2.21
CA LEU A 55 -7.21 5.52 -0.99
C LEU A 55 -8.59 5.90 -0.41
N PRO A 56 -9.55 6.47 -1.19
CA PRO A 56 -10.73 7.10 -0.63
C PRO A 56 -11.80 6.09 -0.17
N GLY A 57 -11.91 4.94 -0.84
CA GLY A 57 -12.95 3.95 -0.53
C GLY A 57 -12.56 2.90 0.51
N GLN A 58 -11.25 2.67 0.70
CA GLN A 58 -10.75 1.49 1.41
C GLN A 58 -9.83 1.80 2.58
N LEU A 59 -9.14 2.95 2.56
CA LEU A 59 -8.19 3.33 3.60
C LEU A 59 -8.66 4.50 4.46
N ARG A 60 -9.53 5.39 3.96
CA ARG A 60 -10.17 6.44 4.77
C ARG A 60 -11.44 5.92 5.47
N THR A 61 -11.28 4.85 6.24
CA THR A 61 -12.35 4.25 7.06
C THR A 61 -12.24 4.69 8.52
N ALA A 62 -13.34 4.63 9.29
CA ALA A 62 -13.37 5.09 10.68
C ALA A 62 -12.47 4.26 11.63
N GLU A 63 -12.13 3.04 11.24
CA GLU A 63 -11.28 2.12 12.00
C GLU A 63 -9.77 2.36 11.78
N LEU A 64 -9.40 2.99 10.68
CA LEU A 64 -8.00 3.24 10.32
C LEU A 64 -7.60 4.63 10.77
N ARG A 65 -6.58 4.71 11.62
CA ARG A 65 -6.01 5.99 12.03
C ARG A 65 -4.96 6.42 11.02
N TRP A 66 -5.06 7.66 10.58
CA TRP A 66 -4.07 8.30 9.74
C TRP A 66 -3.19 9.24 10.56
N GLU A 67 -1.87 9.13 10.39
CA GLU A 67 -0.90 9.98 11.06
C GLU A 67 0.14 10.47 10.06
N ARG A 68 0.18 11.79 9.84
CA ARG A 68 1.14 12.40 8.94
C ARG A 68 2.52 12.46 9.61
N VAL A 69 3.48 11.72 9.08
CA VAL A 69 4.86 11.68 9.60
C VAL A 69 5.64 12.90 9.13
N ARG A 70 5.53 13.22 7.84
CA ARG A 70 6.09 14.40 7.19
C ARG A 70 5.34 14.66 5.88
N ASN A 71 5.75 15.68 5.12
CA ASN A 71 5.17 15.93 3.81
C ASN A 71 5.31 14.70 2.90
N HIS A 72 4.19 14.30 2.29
CA HIS A 72 4.05 13.14 1.40
C HIS A 72 4.36 11.79 2.04
N VAL A 73 4.32 11.69 3.37
CA VAL A 73 4.52 10.43 4.10
C VAL A 73 3.50 10.33 5.22
N ASP A 74 2.63 9.34 5.09
CA ASP A 74 1.54 9.08 6.03
C ASP A 74 1.66 7.65 6.56
N HIS A 75 1.41 7.50 7.86
CA HIS A 75 1.11 6.21 8.46
C HIS A 75 -0.39 5.95 8.35
N VAL A 76 -0.74 4.78 7.84
CA VAL A 76 -2.07 4.18 8.00
C VAL A 76 -1.95 3.11 9.08
N ILE A 77 -2.70 3.27 10.17
CA ILE A 77 -2.59 2.47 11.39
C ILE A 77 -3.87 1.67 11.58
N TRP A 78 -3.73 0.35 11.67
CA TRP A 78 -4.81 -0.60 11.94
C TRP A 78 -5.12 -0.68 13.43
N PRO A 79 -6.33 -1.16 13.81
CA PRO A 79 -6.72 -1.33 15.21
C PRO A 79 -5.80 -2.26 16.03
N ASP A 80 -5.12 -3.20 15.37
CA ASP A 80 -4.16 -4.13 15.98
C ASP A 80 -2.75 -3.51 16.19
N GLY A 81 -2.56 -2.24 15.79
CA GLY A 81 -1.29 -1.54 15.88
C GLY A 81 -0.36 -1.72 14.67
N LYS A 82 -0.75 -2.51 13.66
CA LYS A 82 -0.02 -2.58 12.39
C LYS A 82 -0.05 -1.21 11.71
N ARG A 83 1.10 -0.73 11.26
CA ARG A 83 1.26 0.50 10.47
C ARG A 83 1.77 0.19 9.07
N ILE A 84 1.26 0.92 8.08
CA ILE A 84 1.79 0.95 6.72
C ILE A 84 2.25 2.37 6.43
N LEU A 85 3.42 2.51 5.81
CA LEU A 85 3.92 3.80 5.32
C LEU A 85 3.43 3.99 3.89
N LEU A 86 2.57 4.97 3.70
CA LEU A 86 2.14 5.40 2.39
C LEU A 86 3.00 6.59 1.94
N LEU A 87 3.60 6.48 0.75
CA LEU A 87 4.39 7.53 0.14
C LEU A 87 3.63 8.19 -1.01
N ALA A 88 3.76 9.52 -1.09
CA ALA A 88 3.30 10.36 -2.19
C ALA A 88 1.79 10.19 -2.49
N GLU A 89 0.96 10.64 -1.54
CA GLU A 89 -0.35 11.21 -1.89
C GLU A 89 -0.18 12.43 -2.82
#